data_AF-A0A522Z4C2-F1
#
_entry.id   AF-A0A522Z4C2-F1
#
_cell.length_a   1.000
_cell.length_b   1.000
_cell.length_c   1.000
_cell.angle_alpha   90.00
_cell.angle_beta   90.00
_cell.angle_gamma   90.00
#
_symmetry.space_group_name_H-M   'P 1'
#
loop_
_entity.id
_entity.type
_entity.pdbx_description
1 polymer ?
#
loop_
_entity_poly.entity_id
_entity_poly.type
_entity_poly.pdbx_seq_one_letter_code
_entity_poly.pdbx_strand_id
1 'polypeptide(L)'
;MANLQTKTNELLVFALCAIFLAMMVSNYFGQQAAGLTYNVLNMSITGPLVLFSIIQILRNKYYSQLGKAWICFSSFATLWFVAEVIWLVDELVYHVKPWPSEADYFWFAGYPMYFMFSMYYLKPFKALISKRVIFLASVTTITVAVFSISVSELQNIDFSEPEAIIGLAYPIADAATLFPITVSLNLFLRGQVNFLWMLLMIGMLCFVVSDLGFLIFTLDDSYYSGHPIDTIYLWAYTFLLFGSYNQLLVFKKRNSKNRFDMQESLR
;
A
#
# COMPACT_ATOMS: atom_id res chain seq x y z
N MET A 1 -0.63 -22.52 -16.79
CA MET A 1 -1.07 -21.63 -15.69
C MET A 1 0.06 -21.39 -14.71
N ALA A 2 0.70 -22.46 -14.24
CA ALA A 2 1.91 -22.40 -13.41
C ALA A 2 2.96 -21.44 -14.01
N ASN A 3 3.43 -21.67 -15.24
CA ASN A 3 4.56 -20.93 -15.82
C ASN A 3 4.43 -19.38 -15.81
N LEU A 4 3.26 -18.81 -16.14
CA LEU A 4 3.10 -17.34 -16.14
C LEU A 4 3.01 -16.76 -14.71
N GLN A 5 2.30 -17.44 -13.81
CA GLN A 5 2.18 -16.98 -12.42
C GLN A 5 3.49 -17.19 -11.65
N THR A 6 4.21 -18.27 -11.93
CA THR A 6 5.57 -18.52 -11.46
C THR A 6 6.50 -17.40 -11.91
N LYS A 7 6.48 -17.02 -13.19
CA LYS A 7 7.28 -15.87 -13.69
C LYS A 7 6.93 -14.55 -13.03
N THR A 8 5.65 -14.24 -12.80
CA THR A 8 5.29 -13.01 -12.09
C THR A 8 5.76 -13.02 -10.64
N ASN A 9 5.72 -14.17 -9.97
CA ASN A 9 6.22 -14.30 -8.61
C ASN A 9 7.75 -14.18 -8.55
N GLU A 10 8.48 -14.78 -9.49
CA GLU A 10 9.93 -14.61 -9.64
C GLU A 10 10.30 -13.14 -9.86
N LEU A 11 9.55 -12.44 -10.73
CA LEU A 11 9.75 -11.02 -10.97
C LEU A 11 9.46 -10.16 -9.73
N LEU A 12 8.43 -10.49 -8.95
CA LEU A 12 8.13 -9.81 -7.70
C LEU A 12 9.29 -9.96 -6.72
N VAL A 13 9.77 -11.20 -6.49
CA VAL A 13 10.90 -11.46 -5.58
C VAL A 13 12.14 -10.71 -6.06
N PHE A 14 12.44 -10.77 -7.36
CA PHE A 14 13.54 -10.03 -7.95
C PHE A 14 13.40 -8.52 -7.71
N ALA A 15 12.22 -7.94 -7.93
CA ALA A 15 11.97 -6.52 -7.71
C ALA A 15 12.19 -6.13 -6.24
N LEU A 16 11.68 -6.91 -5.29
CA LEU A 16 11.86 -6.65 -3.85
C LEU A 16 13.35 -6.68 -3.46
N CYS A 17 14.10 -7.69 -3.93
CA CYS A 17 15.54 -7.79 -3.69
C CYS A 17 16.33 -6.67 -4.36
N ALA A 18 15.97 -6.29 -5.59
CA ALA A 18 16.61 -5.21 -6.33
C ALA A 18 16.40 -3.86 -5.65
N ILE A 19 15.17 -3.58 -5.18
CA ILE A 19 14.85 -2.38 -4.39
C ILE A 19 15.70 -2.33 -3.13
N PHE A 20 15.71 -3.42 -2.34
CA PHE A 20 16.51 -3.50 -1.12
C PHE A 20 17.99 -3.26 -1.39
N LEU A 21 18.56 -3.94 -2.39
CA LEU A 21 19.96 -3.78 -2.74
C LEU A 21 20.27 -2.34 -3.20
N ALA A 22 19.42 -1.75 -4.04
CA ALA A 22 19.58 -0.37 -4.50
C ALA A 22 19.59 0.60 -3.32
N MET A 23 18.64 0.46 -2.39
CA MET A 23 18.56 1.29 -1.19
C MET A 23 19.79 1.12 -0.27
N MET A 24 20.27 -0.11 -0.06
CA MET A 24 21.44 -0.35 0.77
C MET A 24 22.72 0.21 0.14
N VAL A 25 22.89 0.02 -1.18
CA VAL A 25 24.04 0.55 -1.92
C VAL A 25 24.01 2.07 -1.93
N SER A 26 22.85 2.70 -2.16
CA SER A 26 22.74 4.16 -2.16
C SER A 26 23.03 4.76 -0.77
N ASN A 27 22.57 4.11 0.30
CA ASN A 27 22.88 4.52 1.67
C ASN A 27 24.39 4.45 1.99
N TYR A 28 25.11 3.47 1.43
CA TYR A 28 26.58 3.42 1.55
C TYR A 28 27.27 4.66 0.94
N PHE A 29 26.69 5.23 -0.13
CA PHE A 29 27.20 6.45 -0.78
C PHE A 29 26.70 7.76 -0.13
N GLY A 30 25.86 7.69 0.89
CA GLY A 30 25.38 8.82 1.68
C GLY A 30 23.91 9.18 1.46
N GLN A 31 23.38 10.03 2.35
CA GLN A 31 21.95 10.37 2.40
C GLN A 31 21.43 11.00 1.09
N GLN A 32 22.22 11.84 0.42
CA GLN A 32 21.80 12.45 -0.85
C GLN A 32 21.60 11.40 -1.95
N ALA A 33 22.49 10.40 -2.04
CA ALA A 33 22.35 9.31 -3.00
C ALA A 33 21.16 8.41 -2.65
N ALA A 34 20.92 8.17 -1.36
CA ALA A 34 19.76 7.44 -0.86
C ALA A 34 18.44 8.14 -1.18
N GLY A 35 18.32 9.44 -0.90
CA GLY A 35 17.13 10.24 -1.22
C GLY A 35 16.83 10.25 -2.72
N LEU A 36 17.84 10.46 -3.58
CA LEU A 36 17.66 10.38 -5.02
C LEU A 36 17.16 9.00 -5.46
N THR A 37 17.78 7.94 -4.94
CA THR A 37 17.41 6.55 -5.27
C THR A 37 15.98 6.24 -4.84
N TYR A 38 15.59 6.64 -3.64
CA TYR A 38 14.23 6.50 -3.13
C TYR A 38 13.21 7.17 -4.04
N ASN A 39 13.38 8.45 -4.37
CA ASN A 39 12.45 9.19 -5.21
C ASN A 39 12.31 8.58 -6.61
N VAL A 40 13.42 8.19 -7.23
CA VAL A 40 13.42 7.55 -8.56
C VAL A 40 12.68 6.21 -8.52
N LEU A 41 12.96 5.38 -7.52
CA LEU A 41 12.27 4.09 -7.34
C LEU A 41 10.79 4.29 -7.05
N ASN A 42 10.45 5.23 -6.17
CA ASN A 42 9.08 5.56 -5.80
C ASN A 42 8.27 5.91 -7.05
N MET A 43 8.70 6.90 -7.83
CA MET A 43 8.01 7.31 -9.07
C MET A 43 7.89 6.17 -10.09
N SER A 44 8.92 5.34 -10.18
CA SER A 44 8.94 4.18 -11.10
C SER A 44 7.92 3.10 -10.72
N ILE A 45 7.48 3.06 -9.46
CA ILE A 45 6.50 2.08 -8.95
C ILE A 45 5.10 2.70 -8.89
N THR A 46 4.98 3.92 -8.34
CA THR A 46 3.69 4.58 -8.08
C THR A 46 3.02 5.07 -9.36
N GLY A 47 3.80 5.53 -10.36
CA GLY A 47 3.26 5.88 -11.68
C GLY A 47 2.53 4.71 -12.36
N PRO A 48 3.18 3.55 -12.57
CA PRO A 48 2.52 2.35 -13.08
C PRO A 48 1.36 1.85 -12.22
N LEU A 49 1.42 2.01 -10.89
CA LEU A 49 0.34 1.62 -9.97
C LEU A 49 -0.93 2.42 -10.26
N VAL A 50 -0.82 3.73 -10.44
CA VAL A 50 -1.95 4.60 -10.83
C VAL A 50 -2.50 4.15 -12.18
N LEU A 51 -1.65 3.94 -13.18
CA LEU A 51 -2.09 3.48 -14.51
C LEU A 51 -2.87 2.16 -14.43
N PHE A 52 -2.35 1.17 -13.70
CA PHE A 52 -3.02 -0.12 -13.55
C PHE A 52 -4.32 -0.01 -12.75
N SER A 53 -4.39 0.83 -11.73
CA SER A 53 -5.63 1.07 -10.99
C SER A 53 -6.73 1.68 -11.84
N ILE A 54 -6.41 2.64 -12.70
CA ILE A 54 -7.36 3.25 -13.64
C ILE A 54 -7.86 2.21 -14.65
N ILE A 55 -6.96 1.38 -15.20
CA ILE A 55 -7.34 0.29 -16.12
C ILE A 55 -8.32 -0.69 -15.43
N GLN A 56 -8.17 -0.93 -14.12
CA GLN A 56 -9.12 -1.77 -13.39
C GLN A 56 -10.51 -1.14 -13.30
N ILE A 57 -10.62 0.18 -13.10
CA ILE A 57 -11.92 0.86 -13.13
C ILE A 57 -12.58 0.66 -14.49
N LEU A 58 -11.85 0.93 -15.59
CA LEU A 58 -12.40 0.85 -16.95
C LEU A 58 -12.89 -0.57 -17.30
N ARG A 59 -12.31 -1.60 -16.69
CA ARG A 59 -12.67 -3.00 -16.93
C ARG A 59 -13.76 -3.54 -16.00
N ASN A 60 -13.93 -2.95 -14.82
CA ASN A 60 -14.90 -3.41 -13.83
C ASN A 60 -16.17 -2.54 -13.89
N LYS A 61 -17.33 -3.19 -13.80
CA LYS A 61 -18.62 -2.48 -13.73
C LYS A 61 -18.71 -1.69 -12.42
N TYR A 62 -18.83 -0.37 -12.49
CA TYR A 62 -18.85 0.56 -11.35
C TYR A 62 -19.91 0.21 -10.27
N TYR A 63 -20.99 -0.45 -10.67
CA TYR A 63 -22.08 -0.86 -9.76
C TYR A 63 -21.78 -2.15 -8.97
N SER A 64 -20.80 -2.96 -9.39
CA SER A 64 -20.41 -4.17 -8.66
C SER A 64 -19.60 -3.81 -7.40
N GLN A 65 -19.64 -4.65 -6.34
CA GLN A 65 -18.83 -4.43 -5.14
C GLN A 65 -17.33 -4.38 -5.46
N LEU A 66 -16.88 -5.21 -6.42
CA LEU A 66 -15.51 -5.21 -6.91
C LEU A 66 -15.17 -3.91 -7.66
N GLY A 67 -16.10 -3.39 -8.47
CA GLY A 67 -15.94 -2.09 -9.13
C GLY A 67 -15.81 -0.94 -8.13
N LYS A 68 -16.65 -0.92 -7.09
CA LYS A 68 -16.54 0.05 -5.99
C LYS A 68 -15.20 -0.04 -5.27
N ALA A 69 -14.72 -1.26 -5.00
CA ALA A 69 -13.39 -1.47 -4.42
C ALA A 69 -12.30 -0.86 -5.33
N TRP A 70 -12.32 -1.12 -6.64
CA TRP A 70 -11.32 -0.55 -7.55
C TRP A 70 -11.42 0.97 -7.73
N ILE A 71 -12.61 1.56 -7.60
CA ILE A 71 -12.77 3.02 -7.53
C ILE A 71 -12.04 3.55 -6.29
N CYS A 72 -12.31 2.99 -5.11
CA CYS A 72 -11.60 3.35 -3.89
C CYS A 72 -10.08 3.12 -4.01
N PHE A 73 -9.66 2.02 -4.64
CA PHE A 73 -8.24 1.71 -4.85
C PHE A 73 -7.55 2.75 -5.72
N SER A 74 -8.15 3.09 -6.86
CA SER A 74 -7.58 4.11 -7.76
C SER A 74 -7.60 5.48 -7.11
N SER A 75 -8.64 5.83 -6.34
CA SER A 75 -8.71 7.11 -5.64
C SER A 75 -7.54 7.26 -4.65
N PHE A 76 -7.29 6.28 -3.78
CA PHE A 76 -6.15 6.40 -2.86
C PHE A 76 -4.82 6.35 -3.60
N ALA A 77 -4.67 5.49 -4.61
CA ALA A 77 -3.42 5.38 -5.37
C ALA A 77 -3.08 6.69 -6.09
N THR A 78 -4.08 7.38 -6.65
CA THR A 78 -3.88 8.70 -7.29
C THR A 78 -3.57 9.77 -6.26
N LEU A 79 -4.29 9.82 -5.12
CA LEU A 79 -4.03 10.79 -4.06
C LEU A 79 -2.62 10.63 -3.51
N TRP A 80 -2.21 9.40 -3.19
CA TRP A 80 -0.88 9.12 -2.68
C TRP A 80 0.19 9.41 -3.74
N PHE A 81 -0.03 9.07 -5.02
CA PHE A 81 0.89 9.47 -6.09
C PHE A 81 1.08 10.99 -6.17
N VAL A 82 0.02 11.79 -6.00
CA VAL A 82 0.14 13.25 -5.93
C VAL A 82 0.98 13.68 -4.73
N ALA A 83 0.78 13.06 -3.57
CA ALA A 83 1.59 13.31 -2.38
C ALA A 83 3.08 12.98 -2.61
N GLU A 84 3.39 11.83 -3.22
CA GLU A 84 4.76 11.44 -3.56
C GLU A 84 5.41 12.40 -4.57
N VAL A 85 4.64 12.95 -5.52
CA VAL A 85 5.13 13.97 -6.45
C VAL A 85 5.43 15.28 -5.73
N ILE A 86 4.59 15.70 -4.77
CA ILE A 86 4.84 16.89 -3.95
C ILE A 86 6.13 16.70 -3.15
N TRP A 87 6.26 15.58 -2.42
CA TRP A 87 7.46 15.26 -1.66
C TRP A 87 8.73 15.29 -2.52
N LEU A 88 8.69 14.66 -3.70
CA LEU A 88 9.81 14.66 -4.65
C LEU A 88 10.20 16.07 -5.09
N VAL A 89 9.21 16.91 -5.41
CA VAL A 89 9.45 18.29 -5.87
C VAL A 89 10.05 19.12 -4.74
N ASP A 90 9.49 19.03 -3.54
CA ASP A 90 10.00 19.76 -2.38
C ASP A 90 11.45 19.40 -2.06
N GLU A 91 11.78 18.11 -2.11
CA GLU A 91 13.14 17.64 -1.82
C GLU A 91 14.14 17.89 -2.95
N LEU A 92 13.82 17.45 -4.17
CA LEU A 92 14.78 17.43 -5.28
C LEU A 92 14.81 18.71 -6.12
N VAL A 93 13.73 19.50 -6.12
CA VAL A 93 13.63 20.72 -6.93
C VAL A 93 13.75 21.96 -6.05
N TYR A 94 13.00 22.02 -4.95
CA TYR A 94 13.03 23.18 -4.05
C TYR A 94 14.07 23.07 -2.94
N HIS A 95 14.60 21.87 -2.68
CA HIS A 95 15.61 21.62 -1.64
C HIS A 95 15.16 22.08 -0.25
N VAL A 96 13.87 21.89 0.05
CA VAL A 96 13.28 22.15 1.37
C VAL A 96 12.95 20.84 2.07
N LYS A 97 12.81 20.87 3.40
CA LYS A 97 12.39 19.70 4.18
C LYS A 97 10.98 19.30 3.71
N PRO A 98 10.77 18.09 3.18
CA PRO A 98 9.49 17.70 2.58
C PRO A 98 8.43 17.25 3.61
N TRP A 99 8.74 17.36 4.90
CA TRP A 99 7.86 16.96 5.99
C TRP A 99 7.94 17.88 7.21
N PRO A 100 6.79 18.25 7.79
CA PRO A 100 5.43 18.14 7.24
C PRO A 100 5.26 19.04 6.00
N SER A 101 4.31 18.73 5.12
CA SER A 101 4.09 19.45 3.86
C SER A 101 2.67 19.32 3.32
N GLU A 102 2.37 19.97 2.20
CA GLU A 102 1.07 19.85 1.53
C GLU A 102 0.77 18.41 1.07
N ALA A 103 1.79 17.55 0.97
CA ALA A 103 1.63 16.12 0.70
C ALA A 103 0.74 15.43 1.75
N ASP A 104 0.80 15.86 3.01
CA ASP A 104 0.04 15.29 4.13
C ASP A 104 -1.47 15.33 3.85
N TYR A 105 -1.99 16.40 3.24
CA TYR A 105 -3.41 16.49 2.89
C TYR A 105 -3.86 15.38 1.95
N PHE A 106 -3.01 15.02 0.98
CA PHE A 106 -3.31 13.99 -0.01
C PHE A 106 -3.16 12.59 0.58
N TRP A 107 -2.15 12.34 1.42
CA TRP A 107 -2.02 11.07 2.13
C TRP A 107 -3.23 10.83 3.05
N PHE A 108 -3.59 11.81 3.89
CA PHE A 108 -4.76 11.71 4.78
C PHE A 108 -6.07 11.58 4.02
N ALA A 109 -6.27 12.29 2.89
CA ALA A 109 -7.44 12.10 2.04
C ALA A 109 -7.51 10.69 1.43
N GLY A 110 -6.36 10.05 1.23
CA GLY A 110 -6.26 8.68 0.72
C GLY A 110 -6.69 7.61 1.73
N TYR A 111 -6.44 7.80 3.04
CA TYR A 111 -6.75 6.81 4.08
C TYR A 111 -8.23 6.33 4.09
N PRO A 112 -9.25 7.21 4.01
CA PRO A 112 -10.64 6.77 3.90
C PRO A 112 -10.89 5.88 2.68
N MET A 113 -10.31 6.21 1.53
CA MET A 113 -10.45 5.44 0.29
C MET A 113 -9.74 4.10 0.40
N TYR A 114 -8.56 4.09 0.99
CA TYR A 114 -7.76 2.90 1.27
C TYR A 114 -8.47 1.93 2.24
N PHE A 115 -9.04 2.44 3.33
CA PHE A 115 -9.87 1.65 4.24
C PHE A 115 -11.12 1.12 3.54
N MET A 116 -11.86 1.97 2.81
CA MET A 116 -13.06 1.55 2.08
C MET A 116 -12.77 0.48 1.02
N PHE A 117 -11.64 0.58 0.31
CA PHE A 117 -11.20 -0.43 -0.65
C PHE A 117 -11.15 -1.82 0.01
N SER A 118 -10.46 -1.93 1.14
CA SER A 118 -10.32 -3.19 1.87
C SER A 118 -11.66 -3.75 2.37
N MET A 119 -12.55 -2.86 2.85
CA MET A 119 -13.89 -3.24 3.33
C MET A 119 -14.82 -3.71 2.20
N TYR A 120 -14.84 -3.02 1.05
CA TYR A 120 -15.63 -3.44 -0.11
C TYR A 120 -15.22 -4.81 -0.62
N TYR A 121 -13.93 -5.09 -0.59
CA TYR A 121 -13.40 -6.36 -1.06
C TYR A 121 -13.62 -7.51 -0.08
N LEU A 122 -13.69 -7.25 1.23
CA LEU A 122 -14.06 -8.23 2.25
C LEU A 122 -15.55 -8.58 2.23
N LYS A 123 -16.39 -7.68 1.73
CA LYS A 123 -17.86 -7.81 1.77
C LYS A 123 -18.41 -9.13 1.23
N PRO A 124 -17.93 -9.70 0.10
CA PRO A 124 -18.38 -11.01 -0.40
C PRO A 124 -18.10 -12.17 0.56
N PHE A 125 -17.11 -12.01 1.45
CA PHE A 125 -16.67 -13.05 2.39
C PHE A 125 -17.26 -12.87 3.79
N LYS A 126 -18.19 -11.92 3.99
CA LYS A 126 -18.76 -11.58 5.32
C LYS A 126 -19.26 -12.80 6.10
N ALA A 127 -19.90 -13.75 5.42
CA ALA A 127 -20.44 -14.97 6.04
C ALA A 127 -19.34 -15.93 6.58
N LEU A 128 -18.10 -15.81 6.09
CA LEU A 128 -16.97 -16.64 6.50
C LEU A 128 -16.20 -16.05 7.69
N ILE A 129 -16.48 -14.79 8.05
CA ILE A 129 -15.83 -14.05 9.13
C ILE A 129 -16.54 -14.41 10.45
N SER A 130 -15.84 -15.15 11.31
CA SER A 130 -16.36 -15.51 12.64
C SER A 130 -16.20 -14.37 13.64
N LYS A 131 -17.01 -14.39 14.71
CA LYS A 131 -16.87 -13.44 15.84
C LYS A 131 -15.47 -13.45 16.45
N ARG A 132 -14.79 -14.60 16.45
CA ARG A 132 -13.41 -14.74 16.94
C ARG A 132 -12.42 -13.96 16.07
N VAL A 133 -12.61 -13.96 14.76
CA VAL A 133 -11.76 -13.19 13.82
C VAL A 133 -12.00 -11.70 13.96
N ILE A 134 -13.26 -11.28 14.15
CA ILE A 134 -13.60 -9.88 14.43
C ILE A 134 -12.93 -9.42 15.72
N PHE A 135 -13.03 -10.21 16.79
CA PHE A 135 -12.38 -9.91 18.07
C PHE A 135 -10.86 -9.78 17.91
N LEU A 136 -10.21 -10.73 17.22
CA LEU A 136 -8.78 -10.67 16.96
C LEU A 136 -8.39 -9.40 16.19
N ALA A 137 -9.12 -9.08 15.12
CA ALA A 137 -8.87 -7.89 14.31
C ALA A 137 -9.05 -6.59 15.12
N SER A 138 -10.06 -6.53 15.99
CA SER A 138 -10.28 -5.41 16.90
C SER A 138 -9.15 -5.28 17.92
N VAL A 139 -8.72 -6.39 18.54
CA VAL A 139 -7.60 -6.37 19.49
C VAL A 139 -6.32 -5.92 18.82
N THR A 140 -5.97 -6.46 17.64
CA THR A 140 -4.78 -6.03 16.89
C THR A 140 -4.81 -4.54 16.58
N THR A 141 -5.96 -4.01 16.13
CA THR A 141 -6.17 -2.58 15.85
C THR A 141 -5.94 -1.73 17.10
N ILE A 142 -6.60 -2.08 18.20
CA ILE A 142 -6.50 -1.32 19.46
C ILE A 142 -5.08 -1.38 20.02
N THR A 143 -4.45 -2.56 20.00
CA THR A 143 -3.08 -2.73 20.53
C THR A 143 -2.09 -1.84 19.78
N VAL A 144 -2.15 -1.78 18.45
CA VAL A 144 -1.23 -0.93 17.67
C VAL A 144 -1.54 0.56 17.86
N ALA A 145 -2.81 0.95 17.94
CA ALA A 145 -3.18 2.33 18.24
C ALA A 145 -2.65 2.77 19.62
N VAL A 146 -2.87 1.95 20.66
CA VAL A 146 -2.37 2.22 22.01
C VAL A 146 -0.85 2.24 22.04
N PHE A 147 -0.18 1.29 21.38
CA PHE A 147 1.28 1.27 21.28
C PHE A 147 1.82 2.56 20.66
N SER A 148 1.21 3.07 19.59
CA SER A 148 1.62 4.32 18.92
C SER A 148 1.53 5.53 19.86
N ILE A 149 0.46 5.61 20.65
CA ILE A 149 0.28 6.64 21.68
C ILE A 149 1.32 6.48 22.79
N SER A 150 1.54 5.25 23.28
CA SER A 150 2.51 5.01 24.35
C SER A 150 3.94 5.32 23.94
N VAL A 151 4.35 4.99 22.71
CA VAL A 151 5.67 5.38 22.17
C VAL A 151 5.82 6.90 22.16
N SER A 152 4.75 7.59 21.75
CA SER A 152 4.71 9.05 21.72
C SER A 152 4.87 9.68 23.11
N GLU A 153 4.18 9.13 24.12
CA GLU A 153 4.31 9.57 25.51
C GLU A 153 5.71 9.28 26.09
N LEU A 154 6.28 8.11 25.81
CA LEU A 154 7.61 7.72 26.29
C LEU A 154 8.73 8.63 25.77
N GLN A 155 8.56 9.18 24.57
CA GLN A 155 9.51 10.12 23.96
C GLN A 155 9.27 11.58 24.40
N ASN A 156 8.34 11.82 25.34
CA ASN A 156 7.94 13.16 25.81
C ASN A 156 7.60 14.13 24.66
N ILE A 157 6.90 13.64 23.65
CA ILE A 157 6.48 14.45 22.51
C ILE A 157 5.69 15.68 22.97
N ASP A 158 6.11 16.86 22.49
CA ASP A 158 5.35 18.09 22.66
C ASP A 158 4.22 18.17 21.62
N PHE A 159 3.01 17.79 22.03
CA PHE A 159 1.82 17.87 21.19
C PHE A 159 1.35 19.31 20.90
N SER A 160 2.08 20.34 21.31
CA SER A 160 1.87 21.69 20.81
C SER A 160 2.47 21.90 19.41
N GLU A 161 3.39 21.03 18.97
CA GLU A 161 3.99 21.08 17.64
C GLU A 161 3.13 20.33 16.60
N PRO A 162 2.86 20.94 15.42
CA PRO A 162 2.14 20.27 14.34
C PRO A 162 2.78 18.96 13.88
N GLU A 163 4.11 18.89 13.85
CA GLU A 163 4.93 17.74 13.51
C GLU A 163 4.57 16.51 14.35
N ALA A 164 4.45 16.71 15.66
CA ALA A 164 4.08 15.69 16.62
C ALA A 164 2.67 15.13 16.38
N ILE A 165 1.71 16.03 16.16
CA ILE A 165 0.30 15.66 15.93
C ILE A 165 0.18 14.90 14.60
N ILE A 166 0.80 15.42 13.54
CA ILE A 166 0.76 14.82 12.20
C ILE A 166 1.47 13.46 12.22
N GLY A 167 2.66 13.38 12.82
CA GLY A 167 3.42 12.15 12.92
C GLY A 167 2.66 11.03 13.63
N LEU A 168 1.96 11.32 14.75
CA LEU A 168 1.13 10.34 15.44
C LEU A 168 -0.15 9.98 14.67
N ALA A 169 -0.72 10.90 13.89
CA ALA A 169 -1.95 10.67 13.15
C ALA A 169 -1.80 9.55 12.10
N TYR A 170 -0.61 9.37 11.51
CA TYR A 170 -0.32 8.31 10.55
C TYR A 170 -0.49 6.90 11.14
N PRO A 171 0.25 6.47 12.18
CA PRO A 171 0.05 5.17 12.82
C PRO A 171 -1.36 4.94 13.37
N ILE A 172 -2.07 5.98 13.79
CA ILE A 172 -3.46 5.87 14.24
C ILE A 172 -4.41 5.58 13.07
N ALA A 173 -4.24 6.29 11.95
CA ALA A 173 -4.99 6.01 10.74
C ALA A 173 -4.71 4.59 10.22
N ASP A 174 -3.45 4.16 10.28
CA ASP A 174 -3.02 2.83 9.89
C ASP A 174 -3.54 1.72 10.81
N ALA A 175 -3.60 1.96 12.11
CA ALA A 175 -4.17 1.02 13.06
C ALA A 175 -5.60 0.64 12.67
N ALA A 176 -6.42 1.60 12.19
CA ALA A 176 -7.75 1.29 11.69
C ALA A 176 -7.74 0.32 10.50
N THR A 177 -6.74 0.41 9.63
CA THR A 177 -6.60 -0.48 8.46
C THR A 177 -6.12 -1.88 8.83
N LEU A 178 -5.52 -2.07 10.01
CA LEU A 178 -5.18 -3.40 10.52
C LEU A 178 -6.40 -4.29 10.72
N PHE A 179 -7.58 -3.73 10.97
CA PHE A 179 -8.81 -4.52 11.09
C PHE A 179 -9.08 -5.33 9.83
N PRO A 180 -9.31 -4.72 8.64
CA PRO A 180 -9.53 -5.47 7.42
C PRO A 180 -8.31 -6.30 6.96
N ILE A 181 -7.08 -5.87 7.27
CA ILE A 181 -5.86 -6.66 6.99
C ILE A 181 -5.89 -7.98 7.79
N THR A 182 -6.15 -7.92 9.09
CA THR A 182 -6.17 -9.09 9.98
C THR A 182 -7.25 -10.09 9.57
N VAL A 183 -8.44 -9.58 9.25
CA VAL A 183 -9.54 -10.41 8.71
C VAL A 183 -9.10 -11.08 7.42
N SER A 184 -8.51 -10.32 6.50
CA SER A 184 -8.09 -10.84 5.19
C SER A 184 -7.00 -11.89 5.27
N LEU A 185 -6.00 -11.69 6.12
CA LEU A 185 -4.94 -12.67 6.37
C LEU A 185 -5.50 -13.96 6.97
N ASN A 186 -6.47 -13.86 7.89
CA ASN A 186 -7.14 -15.05 8.42
C ASN A 186 -7.89 -15.84 7.34
N LEU A 187 -8.65 -15.14 6.48
CA LEU A 187 -9.33 -15.76 5.34
C LEU A 187 -8.33 -16.42 4.38
N PHE A 188 -7.17 -15.79 4.15
CA PHE A 188 -6.12 -16.33 3.28
C PHE A 188 -5.52 -17.60 3.83
N LEU A 189 -5.16 -17.63 5.11
CA LEU A 189 -4.62 -18.82 5.78
C LEU A 189 -5.59 -20.00 5.78
N ARG A 190 -6.89 -19.74 5.68
CA ARG A 190 -7.95 -20.76 5.54
C ARG A 190 -8.21 -21.17 4.08
N GLY A 191 -7.44 -20.64 3.12
CA GLY A 191 -7.61 -20.92 1.68
C GLY A 191 -8.87 -20.30 1.07
N GLN A 192 -9.47 -19.29 1.72
CA GLN A 192 -10.77 -18.73 1.31
C GLN A 192 -10.65 -17.55 0.35
N VAL A 193 -9.45 -16.96 0.22
CA VAL A 193 -9.13 -15.85 -0.68
C VAL A 193 -7.86 -16.16 -1.46
N ASN A 194 -7.70 -15.52 -2.62
CA ASN A 194 -6.60 -15.81 -3.54
C ASN A 194 -5.29 -15.12 -3.11
N PHE A 195 -4.18 -15.61 -3.65
CA PHE A 195 -2.83 -15.04 -3.45
C PHE A 195 -2.76 -13.54 -3.80
N LEU A 196 -3.52 -13.12 -4.81
CA LEU A 196 -3.60 -11.73 -5.23
C LEU A 196 -4.09 -10.79 -4.11
N TRP A 197 -5.15 -11.23 -3.42
CA TRP A 197 -5.69 -10.49 -2.29
C TRP A 197 -4.65 -10.38 -1.18
N MET A 198 -3.91 -11.46 -0.93
CA MET A 198 -2.82 -11.45 0.04
C MET A 198 -1.71 -10.47 -0.33
N LEU A 199 -1.31 -10.35 -1.61
CA LEU A 199 -0.33 -9.32 -2.02
C LEU A 199 -0.81 -7.92 -1.65
N LEU A 200 -2.07 -7.58 -1.95
CA LEU A 200 -2.62 -6.27 -1.62
C LEU A 200 -2.58 -6.03 -0.10
N MET A 201 -2.99 -7.01 0.71
CA MET A 201 -2.98 -6.89 2.18
C MET A 201 -1.58 -6.87 2.79
N ILE A 202 -0.60 -7.57 2.22
CA ILE A 202 0.80 -7.48 2.65
C ILE A 202 1.33 -6.09 2.33
N GLY A 203 1.06 -5.55 1.15
CA GLY A 203 1.40 -4.18 0.81
C GLY A 203 0.80 -3.21 1.82
N MET A 204 -0.46 -3.45 2.21
CA MET A 204 -1.10 -2.61 3.23
C MET A 204 -0.43 -2.71 4.61
N LEU A 205 -0.04 -3.91 5.03
CA LEU A 205 0.68 -4.13 6.28
C LEU A 205 2.07 -3.47 6.26
N CYS A 206 2.73 -3.43 5.10
CA CYS A 206 4.00 -2.75 4.93
C CYS A 206 3.88 -1.24 5.19
N PHE A 207 2.79 -0.57 4.80
CA PHE A 207 2.55 0.84 5.17
C PHE A 207 2.48 1.01 6.68
N VAL A 208 1.67 0.22 7.37
CA VAL A 208 1.58 0.26 8.85
C VAL A 208 2.95 0.14 9.53
N VAL A 209 3.80 -0.78 9.05
CA VAL A 209 5.15 -0.95 9.59
C VAL A 209 6.05 0.25 9.27
N SER A 210 5.91 0.80 8.06
CA SER A 210 6.71 1.92 7.59
C SER A 210 6.34 3.20 8.33
N ASP A 211 5.06 3.50 8.53
CA ASP A 211 4.56 4.67 9.27
C ASP A 211 4.92 4.61 10.76
N LEU A 212 4.87 3.42 11.38
CA LEU A 212 5.40 3.23 12.73
C LEU A 212 6.90 3.48 12.82
N GLY A 213 7.67 2.98 11.85
CA GLY A 213 9.11 3.22 11.77
C GLY A 213 9.42 4.69 11.51
N PHE A 214 8.68 5.33 10.60
CA PHE A 214 8.79 6.75 10.28
C PHE A 214 8.54 7.60 11.52
N LEU A 215 7.49 7.32 12.30
CA LEU A 215 7.26 7.98 13.58
C LEU A 215 8.49 7.84 14.48
N ILE A 216 8.94 6.62 14.76
CA ILE A 216 10.09 6.38 15.67
C ILE A 216 11.34 7.13 15.20
N PHE A 217 11.72 7.02 13.93
CA PHE A 217 12.93 7.64 13.38
C PHE A 217 12.82 9.15 13.21
N THR A 218 11.60 9.69 13.14
CA THR A 218 11.40 11.13 13.14
C THR A 218 11.56 11.69 14.55
N LEU A 219 11.12 10.94 15.56
CA LEU A 219 11.23 11.34 16.97
C LEU A 219 12.65 11.31 17.52
N ASP A 220 13.51 10.48 16.98
CA ASP A 220 14.93 10.42 17.35
C ASP A 220 15.83 11.26 16.41
N ASP A 221 15.22 12.09 15.55
CA ASP A 221 15.88 12.93 14.54
C ASP A 221 16.82 12.14 13.58
N SER A 222 16.64 10.84 13.44
CA SER A 222 17.47 9.99 12.55
C SER A 222 16.88 9.78 11.17
N TYR A 223 15.62 10.16 10.95
CA TYR A 223 14.95 10.02 9.66
C TYR A 223 15.53 10.99 8.61
N TYR A 224 15.71 10.47 7.39
CA TYR A 224 16.03 11.20 6.18
C TYR A 224 15.41 10.48 4.99
N SER A 225 15.15 11.15 3.88
CA SER A 225 14.62 10.47 2.70
C SER A 225 15.63 9.47 2.14
N GLY A 226 15.16 8.27 1.85
CA GLY A 226 16.00 7.13 1.52
C GLY A 226 16.52 6.37 2.74
N HIS A 227 16.02 6.67 3.94
CA HIS A 227 16.30 5.88 5.14
C HIS A 227 15.95 4.40 4.89
N PRO A 228 16.65 3.41 5.47
CA PRO A 228 16.35 1.99 5.29
C PRO A 228 14.87 1.60 5.47
N ILE A 229 14.13 2.31 6.32
CA ILE A 229 12.68 2.12 6.52
C ILE A 229 11.88 2.35 5.23
N ASP A 230 12.31 3.26 4.36
CA ASP A 230 11.65 3.59 3.10
C ASP A 230 11.66 2.43 2.10
N THR A 231 12.56 1.45 2.31
CA THR A 231 12.52 0.18 1.56
C THR A 231 11.19 -0.53 1.76
N ILE A 232 10.60 -0.44 2.96
CA ILE A 232 9.33 -1.07 3.29
C ILE A 232 8.16 -0.30 2.63
N TYR A 233 8.24 1.02 2.53
CA TYR A 233 7.30 1.82 1.71
C TYR A 233 7.35 1.41 0.23
N LEU A 234 8.55 1.30 -0.35
CA LEU A 234 8.72 0.87 -1.74
C LEU A 234 8.20 -0.55 -1.96
N TRP A 235 8.41 -1.46 -1.00
CA TRP A 235 7.83 -2.80 -1.03
C TRP A 235 6.30 -2.76 -0.95
N ALA A 236 5.73 -1.88 -0.11
CA ALA A 236 4.30 -1.69 0.01
C ALA A 236 3.67 -1.36 -1.34
N TYR A 237 4.18 -0.32 -2.01
CA TYR A 237 3.76 0.06 -3.36
C TYR A 237 3.99 -1.06 -4.38
N THR A 238 5.10 -1.79 -4.29
CA THR A 238 5.41 -2.91 -5.19
C THR A 238 4.39 -4.05 -5.04
N PHE A 239 4.02 -4.41 -3.82
CA PHE A 239 2.98 -5.42 -3.57
C PHE A 239 1.61 -4.97 -4.11
N LEU A 240 1.25 -3.70 -3.94
CA LEU A 240 0.04 -3.13 -4.53
C LEU A 240 0.08 -3.18 -6.07
N LEU A 241 1.23 -2.85 -6.67
CA LEU A 241 1.43 -2.87 -8.12
C LEU A 241 1.27 -4.28 -8.69
N PHE A 242 1.97 -5.26 -8.12
CA PHE A 242 1.87 -6.65 -8.56
C PHE A 242 0.50 -7.27 -8.29
N GLY A 243 -0.13 -6.92 -7.17
CA GLY A 243 -1.51 -7.30 -6.88
C GLY A 243 -2.49 -6.73 -7.91
N SER A 244 -2.38 -5.45 -8.26
CA SER A 244 -3.25 -4.84 -9.28
C SER A 244 -2.99 -5.41 -10.69
N TYR A 245 -1.73 -5.62 -11.06
CA TYR A 245 -1.31 -6.20 -12.34
C TYR A 245 -1.81 -7.63 -12.52
N ASN A 246 -1.63 -8.49 -11.52
CA ASN A 246 -2.06 -9.89 -11.61
C ASN A 246 -3.57 -10.03 -11.81
N GLN A 247 -4.36 -9.09 -11.28
CA GLN A 247 -5.81 -9.12 -11.42
C GLN A 247 -6.18 -8.85 -12.89
N LEU A 248 -5.44 -7.99 -13.59
CA LEU A 248 -5.63 -7.75 -15.03
C LEU A 248 -5.38 -9.02 -15.86
N LEU A 249 -4.43 -9.87 -15.46
CA LEU A 249 -4.11 -11.12 -16.16
C LEU A 249 -5.22 -12.16 -16.05
N VAL A 250 -5.88 -12.26 -14.88
CA VAL A 250 -7.02 -13.16 -14.66
C VAL A 250 -8.15 -12.84 -15.65
N PHE A 251 -8.45 -11.56 -15.87
CA PHE A 251 -9.52 -11.14 -16.79
C PHE A 251 -9.17 -11.28 -18.27
N LYS A 252 -7.93 -10.98 -18.70
CA LYS A 252 -7.49 -11.18 -20.09
C LYS A 252 -7.73 -12.63 -20.52
N LYS A 253 -7.54 -13.57 -19.60
CA LYS A 253 -7.77 -14.99 -19.84
C LYS A 253 -9.24 -15.38 -19.95
N ARG A 254 -10.12 -14.84 -19.10
CA ARG A 254 -11.58 -15.04 -19.20
C ARG A 254 -12.10 -14.58 -20.56
N ASN A 255 -11.64 -13.41 -21.02
CA ASN A 255 -11.98 -12.92 -22.35
C ASN A 255 -11.32 -13.73 -23.48
N SER A 256 -10.10 -14.27 -23.31
CA SER A 256 -9.49 -15.13 -24.34
C SER A 256 -10.18 -16.48 -24.50
N LYS A 257 -10.67 -17.07 -23.40
CA LYS A 257 -11.49 -18.30 -23.46
C LYS A 257 -12.86 -18.03 -24.09
N ASN A 258 -13.44 -16.85 -23.83
CA ASN A 258 -14.69 -16.43 -24.45
C ASN A 258 -14.52 -15.86 -25.87
N ARG A 259 -13.29 -15.65 -26.36
CA ARG A 259 -13.03 -15.12 -27.72
C ARG A 259 -13.18 -16.16 -28.82
N PHE A 260 -13.30 -17.44 -28.47
CA PHE A 260 -13.56 -18.53 -29.42
C PHE A 260 -15.04 -18.98 -29.46
N ASP A 261 -15.92 -18.41 -28.64
CA ASP A 261 -17.38 -18.65 -28.72
C ASP A 261 -18.12 -17.69 -29.68
N MET A 262 -17.40 -17.00 -30.57
CA MET A 262 -18.00 -16.15 -31.60
C MET A 262 -17.45 -16.43 -33.00
N GLN A 263 -17.23 -17.71 -33.32
CA GLN A 263 -17.03 -18.10 -34.71
C GLN A 263 -17.27 -19.59 -34.96
N GLU A 264 -18.44 -20.10 -34.59
CA GLU A 264 -19.00 -21.27 -35.28
C GLU A 264 -20.52 -21.33 -35.12
N SER A 265 -21.20 -20.99 -36.22
CA SER A 265 -22.47 -21.57 -36.68
C SER A 265 -23.67 -21.60 -35.72
N LEU A 266 -24.45 -20.51 -35.78
CA LEU A 266 -25.84 -20.58 -36.27
C LEU A 266 -25.98 -19.37 -37.22
N ARG A 267 -26.17 -19.43 -38.56
CA ARG A 267 -26.92 -20.34 -39.42
C ARG A 267 -28.19 -20.89 -38.79
#